data_AF-A0A537GTJ5-F1
#
_entry.id   AF-A0A537GTJ5-F1
#
_cell.length_a   1.000
_cell.length_b   1.000
_cell.length_c   1.000
_cell.angle_alpha   90.00
_cell.angle_beta   90.00
_cell.angle_gamma   90.00
#
_symmetry.space_group_name_H-M   'P 1'
#
loop_
_entity.id
_entity.type
_entity.pdbx_description
1 polymer ?
#
loop_
_entity_poly.entity_id
_entity_poly.type
_entity_poly.pdbx_seq_one_letter_code
_entity_poly.pdbx_strand_id
1 'polypeptide(L)' 'MVKKGGTIVYSVCTITGEECEGVVRFAENELGLIETDARPIVGSGCLDSKALSQRFDPELDGAGYFIARFIKP' A
#
# COMPACT_ATOMS: atom_id res chain seq x y z
N MET A 1 3.11 2.40 19.07
CA MET A 1 1.83 2.81 18.44
C MET A 1 1.99 4.17 17.77
N VAL A 2 1.33 4.40 16.63
CA VAL A 2 1.41 5.66 15.88
C VAL A 2 0.50 6.72 16.50
N LYS A 3 0.99 7.97 16.54
CA LYS A 3 0.25 9.14 17.05
C LYS A 3 -0.86 9.57 16.09
N LYS A 4 -1.81 10.36 16.60
CA LYS A 4 -2.80 11.07 15.78
C LYS A 4 -2.09 11.91 14.71
N GLY A 5 -2.53 11.84 13.46
CA GLY A 5 -1.88 12.47 12.30
C GLY A 5 -0.57 11.82 11.86
N GLY A 6 -0.16 10.71 12.47
CA GLY A 6 1.09 10.03 12.14
C GLY A 6 0.99 9.16 10.89
N THR A 7 2.11 8.99 10.20
CA THR A 7 2.22 8.18 8.99
C THR A 7 2.48 6.70 9.33
N ILE A 8 1.83 5.81 8.60
CA ILE A 8 2.08 4.37 8.58
C ILE A 8 2.51 4.00 7.16
N VAL A 9 3.61 3.27 7.02
CA VAL A 9 4.03 2.67 5.76
C VAL A 9 4.00 1.16 5.95
N TYR A 10 3.28 0.47 5.09
CA TYR A 10 3.20 -0.98 5.02
C TYR A 10 3.88 -1.45 3.74
N SER A 11 4.71 -2.48 3.82
CA SER A 11 5.39 -3.03 2.65
C SER A 11 5.68 -4.52 2.79
N VAL A 12 5.59 -5.24 1.68
CA VAL A 12 5.82 -6.68 1.60
C VAL A 12 6.52 -7.07 0.31
N CYS A 13 7.28 -8.17 0.33
CA CYS A 13 7.97 -8.76 -0.82
C CYS A 13 7.22 -9.97 -1.39
N THR A 14 5.90 -9.84 -1.49
CA THR A 14 4.95 -10.82 -2.02
C THR A 14 4.14 -10.15 -3.12
N ILE A 15 3.46 -10.96 -3.94
CA ILE A 15 2.57 -10.48 -5.00
C ILE A 15 1.10 -10.80 -4.73
N THR A 16 0.78 -11.54 -3.66
CA THR A 16 -0.59 -12.00 -3.41
C THR A 16 -1.52 -10.83 -3.11
N GLY A 17 -2.74 -10.86 -3.67
CA GLY A 17 -3.71 -9.78 -3.44
C GLY A 17 -4.23 -9.71 -2.00
N GLU A 18 -4.13 -10.80 -1.23
CA GLU A 18 -4.51 -10.85 0.19
C GLU A 18 -3.54 -10.03 1.05
N GLU A 19 -2.24 -10.20 0.81
CA GLU A 19 -1.18 -9.51 1.56
C GLU A 19 -0.95 -8.07 1.08
N CYS A 20 -1.40 -7.73 -0.13
CA CYS A 20 -1.34 -6.39 -0.73
C CYS A 20 -2.66 -5.64 -0.54
N GLU A 21 -3.58 -5.70 -1.50
CA GLU A 21 -4.84 -4.93 -1.47
C GLU A 21 -5.77 -5.34 -0.34
N GLY A 22 -5.70 -6.59 0.11
CA GLY A 22 -6.44 -7.06 1.28
C GLY A 22 -6.10 -6.27 2.53
N VAL A 23 -4.82 -5.96 2.74
CA VAL A 23 -4.36 -5.14 3.86
C VAL A 23 -4.77 -3.69 3.72
N VAL A 24 -4.77 -3.12 2.50
CA VAL A 24 -5.30 -1.78 2.25
C VAL A 24 -6.78 -1.70 2.63
N ARG A 25 -7.60 -2.63 2.14
CA ARG A 25 -9.03 -2.71 2.48
C ARG A 25 -9.26 -2.86 3.98
N PHE A 26 -8.46 -3.70 4.65
CA PHE A 26 -8.55 -3.87 6.10
C PHE A 26 -8.18 -2.57 6.84
N ALA A 27 -7.11 -1.89 6.43
CA ALA A 27 -6.66 -0.64 7.02
C ALA A 27 -7.72 0.47 6.93
N GLU A 28 -8.39 0.59 5.78
CA GLU A 28 -9.44 1.59 5.58
C GLU A 28 -10.74 1.21 6.29
N ASN A 29 -11.25 0.00 6.07
CA ASN A 29 -12.59 -0.40 6.51
C ASN A 29 -12.66 -0.71 8.01
N GLU A 30 -11.62 -1.32 8.56
CA GLU A 30 -11.64 -1.82 9.95
C GLU A 30 -10.84 -0.92 10.91
N LEU A 31 -9.74 -0.32 10.43
CA LEU A 31 -8.87 0.51 11.27
C LEU A 31 -9.12 2.02 11.11
N GLY A 32 -9.92 2.43 10.12
CA GLY A 32 -10.20 3.83 9.83
C GLY A 32 -8.96 4.62 9.41
N LEU A 33 -7.93 3.95 8.89
CA LEU A 33 -6.75 4.62 8.34
C LEU A 33 -7.09 5.23 6.98
N ILE A 34 -6.44 6.34 6.64
CA ILE A 34 -6.67 7.03 5.37
C ILE A 34 -5.51 6.70 4.44
N GLU A 35 -5.76 5.99 3.34
CA GLU A 35 -4.74 5.76 2.32
C GLU A 35 -4.33 7.10 1.67
N THR A 36 -3.04 7.26 1.41
CA THR A 36 -2.48 8.48 0.81
C THR A 36 -1.37 8.13 -0.19
N ASP A 37 -1.11 9.02 -1.16
CA ASP A 37 -0.04 8.84 -2.15
C ASP A 37 1.27 8.37 -1.51
N ALA A 38 1.75 7.18 -1.86
CA ALA A 38 3.14 6.79 -1.60
C ALA A 38 4.04 7.52 -2.61
N ARG A 39 4.81 8.52 -2.19
CA ARG A 39 5.75 9.27 -3.04
C ARG A 39 7.21 9.00 -2.63
N PRO A 40 8.17 8.99 -3.57
CA PRO A 40 7.99 9.11 -5.02
C PRO A 40 7.31 7.87 -5.62
N ILE A 41 6.63 8.05 -6.76
CA ILE A 41 6.03 6.94 -7.50
C ILE A 41 7.11 6.34 -8.40
N VAL A 42 7.50 5.11 -8.09
CA VAL A 42 8.54 4.36 -8.83
C VAL A 42 8.07 2.97 -9.24
N GLY A 43 7.03 2.43 -8.59
CA GLY A 43 6.32 1.24 -9.02
C GLY A 43 5.11 1.54 -9.89
N SER A 44 4.44 0.49 -10.35
CA SER A 44 3.15 0.57 -11.00
C SER A 44 2.04 0.83 -9.96
N GLY A 45 0.93 1.42 -10.40
CA GLY A 45 -0.27 1.53 -9.55
C GLY A 45 -0.88 0.14 -9.29
N CYS A 46 -1.76 0.05 -8.30
CA CYS A 46 -2.56 -1.16 -8.11
C CYS A 46 -3.39 -1.55 -9.35
N LEU A 47 -3.76 -2.83 -9.41
CA LEU A 47 -4.71 -3.37 -10.39
C LEU A 47 -6.07 -2.65 -10.39
N ASP A 48 -6.49 -2.12 -9.23
CA ASP A 48 -7.65 -1.24 -9.13
C ASP A 48 -7.25 0.22 -9.35
N SER A 49 -7.94 0.87 -10.29
CA SER A 49 -7.70 2.22 -10.85
C SER A 49 -7.76 3.40 -9.87
N LYS A 50 -7.75 3.14 -8.56
CA LYS A 50 -7.81 4.14 -7.49
C LYS A 50 -6.76 3.98 -6.39
N ALA A 51 -6.00 2.90 -6.32
CA ALA A 51 -5.14 2.70 -5.15
C ALA A 51 -3.90 3.60 -5.19
N LEU A 52 -3.62 4.24 -4.06
CA LEU A 52 -2.52 5.18 -3.86
C LEU A 52 -1.21 4.45 -3.49
N SER A 53 -1.31 3.13 -3.34
CA SER A 53 -0.23 2.17 -3.17
C SER A 53 0.53 1.88 -4.47
N GLN A 54 1.75 1.38 -4.31
CA GLN A 54 2.63 0.99 -5.42
C GLN A 54 2.85 -0.52 -5.43
N ARG A 55 2.77 -1.12 -6.61
CA ARG A 55 3.13 -2.50 -6.91
C ARG A 55 4.39 -2.56 -7.76
N PHE A 56 5.11 -3.66 -7.60
CA PHE A 56 6.27 -4.00 -8.42
C PHE A 56 6.05 -5.42 -8.91
N ASP A 57 6.06 -5.58 -10.22
CA ASP A 57 5.84 -6.84 -10.89
C ASP A 57 7.18 -7.60 -11.00
N PRO A 58 7.27 -8.87 -10.57
CA PRO A 58 8.52 -9.61 -10.63
C PRO A 58 9.15 -9.71 -12.02
N GLU A 59 8.33 -9.79 -13.07
CA GLU A 59 8.80 -9.91 -14.45
C GLU A 59 9.32 -8.58 -15.01
N LEU A 60 8.70 -7.47 -14.63
CA LEU A 60 9.07 -6.13 -15.11
C LEU A 60 10.16 -5.47 -14.25
N ASP A 61 10.07 -5.63 -12.93
CA ASP A 61 10.85 -4.91 -11.92
C ASP A 61 11.93 -5.78 -11.26
N GLY A 62 11.99 -7.07 -11.61
CA GLY A 62 12.96 -8.04 -11.11
C GLY A 62 12.65 -8.61 -9.71
N ALA A 63 11.66 -8.05 -9.01
CA ALA A 63 11.15 -8.59 -7.75
C ALA A 63 9.69 -8.15 -7.51
N GLY A 64 8.92 -9.04 -6.88
CA GLY A 64 7.56 -8.73 -6.41
C GLY A 64 7.59 -7.89 -5.14
N TYR A 65 6.99 -6.70 -5.17
CA TYR A 65 6.96 -5.82 -4.02
C TYR A 65 5.67 -4.99 -3.97
N PHE A 66 5.30 -4.56 -2.76
CA PHE A 66 4.13 -3.72 -2.54
C PHE A 66 4.41 -2.68 -1.46
N ILE A 67 3.91 -1.46 -1.65
CA ILE A 67 4.03 -0.34 -0.71
C ILE A 67 2.69 0.37 -0.60
N ALA A 68 2.15 0.49 0.62
CA ALA A 68 0.99 1.32 0.93
C ALA A 68 1.35 2.35 2.02
N ARG A 69 0.79 3.56 1.91
CA ARG A 69 1.00 4.64 2.87
C ARG A 69 -0.32 5.13 3.42
N PHE A 70 -0.39 5.27 4.74
CA PHE A 70 -1.59 5.72 5.43
C PHE A 70 -1.30 6.87 6.40
N ILE A 71 -2.33 7.65 6.69
CA ILE A 71 -2.38 8.59 7.82
C ILE A 71 -3.36 8.05 8.85
N LYS A 72 -2.91 8.02 10.12
CA LYS A 72 -3.80 7.77 11.25
C LYS A 72 -4.57 9.06 11.58
N PRO A 73 -5.90 9.07 11.52
CA PRO A 73 -6.70 10.24 11.87
C PRO A 73 -6.43 10.77 13.27
#